data_AF-A0A379YKZ5-F1
#
_entry.id   AF-A0A379YKZ5-F1
#
_cell.length_a   1.000
_cell.length_b   1.000
_cell.length_c   1.000
_cell.angle_alpha   90.00
_cell.angle_beta   90.00
_cell.angle_gamma   90.00
#
_symmetry.space_group_name_H-M   'P 1'
#
loop_
_entity.id
_entity.type
_entity.pdbx_description
1 polymer ?
#
loop_
_entity_poly.entity_id
_entity_poly.type
_entity_poly.pdbx_seq_one_letter_code
_entity_poly.pdbx_strand_id
1 'polypeptide(L)' 'MLQRFTVKEIAKIYNVSNKTIENRIYNIYQKANVHTQQQFEEYCKYANLDNYIPDRLITKGIQFI' A
#
# COMPACT_ATOMS: atom_id res chain seq x y z
N MET A 1 -1.12 -6.44 -3.24
CA MET A 1 -0.61 -5.58 -2.15
C MET A 1 0.63 -6.22 -1.59
N LEU A 2 1.74 -5.50 -1.58
CA LEU A 2 3.08 -6.06 -1.31
C LEU A 2 3.19 -6.76 0.06
N GLN A 3 2.40 -6.34 1.04
CA GLN A 3 2.36 -6.91 2.39
C GLN A 3 1.18 -7.88 2.62
N ARG A 4 0.47 -8.29 1.55
CA ARG A 4 -0.67 -9.23 1.54
C ARG A 4 -1.86 -8.93 2.47
N PHE A 5 -1.90 -7.76 3.11
CA PHE A 5 -3.05 -7.34 3.89
C PHE A 5 -4.32 -7.22 3.03
N THR A 6 -5.42 -7.69 3.59
CA THR A 6 -6.77 -7.48 3.06
C THR A 6 -7.23 -6.05 3.34
N VAL A 7 -8.20 -5.57 2.56
CA VAL A 7 -8.85 -4.26 2.77
C VAL A 7 -9.34 -4.08 4.22
N LYS A 8 -9.86 -5.16 4.82
CA LYS A 8 -10.37 -5.17 6.21
C LYS A 8 -9.27 -4.99 7.24
N GLU A 9 -8.13 -5.65 7.05
CA GLU A 9 -6.99 -5.52 7.97
C GLU A 9 -6.42 -4.11 7.92
N ILE A 10 -6.31 -3.52 6.74
CA ILE A 10 -5.85 -2.14 6.57
C ILE A 10 -6.84 -1.15 7.17
N ALA A 11 -8.14 -1.36 6.93
CA ALA A 11 -9.18 -0.55 7.54
C ALA A 11 -9.07 -0.55 9.08
N LYS A 12 -8.77 -1.71 9.68
CA LYS A 12 -8.52 -1.85 11.12
C LYS A 12 -7.24 -1.13 11.57
N ILE A 13 -6.12 -1.29 10.85
CA ILE A 13 -4.84 -0.64 11.16
C ILE A 13 -4.99 0.89 11.14
N TYR A 14 -5.71 1.43 10.16
CA TYR A 14 -5.90 2.86 9.98
C TYR A 14 -7.13 3.42 10.70
N ASN A 15 -7.92 2.58 11.37
CA ASN A 15 -9.19 2.92 12.02
C ASN A 15 -10.16 3.70 11.09
N VAL A 16 -10.32 3.21 9.85
CA VAL A 16 -11.22 3.80 8.84
C VAL A 16 -12.15 2.73 8.27
N SER A 17 -13.17 3.15 7.51
CA SER A 17 -14.07 2.20 6.86
C SER A 17 -13.38 1.43 5.72
N ASN A 18 -13.85 0.20 5.45
CA ASN A 18 -13.41 -0.59 4.29
C ASN A 18 -13.56 0.20 2.98
N LYS A 19 -14.68 0.94 2.84
CA LYS A 19 -14.95 1.75 1.65
C LYS A 19 -13.91 2.86 1.43
N THR A 20 -13.42 3.45 2.51
CA THR A 20 -12.34 4.44 2.47
C THR A 20 -11.05 3.81 1.94
N ILE A 21 -10.72 2.59 2.37
CA ILE A 21 -9.54 1.86 1.87
C ILE A 21 -9.70 1.48 0.40
N GLU A 22 -10.87 0.97 -0.02
CA GLU A 22 -11.15 0.67 -1.42
C GLU A 22 -10.96 1.90 -2.32
N ASN A 23 -11.53 3.04 -1.93
CA ASN A 23 -11.38 4.30 -2.68
C ASN A 23 -9.92 4.75 -2.76
N ARG A 24 -9.14 4.56 -1.69
CA ARG A 24 -7.70 4.86 -1.69
C ARG A 24 -6.92 3.93 -2.63
N ILE A 25 -7.20 2.63 -2.62
CA ILE A 25 -6.60 1.65 -3.55
C ILE A 25 -6.95 2.02 -4.99
N TYR A 26 -8.21 2.33 -5.27
CA TYR A 26 -8.64 2.77 -6.59
C TYR A 26 -7.86 4.00 -7.06
N ASN A 27 -7.73 5.04 -6.21
CA ASN A 27 -6.95 6.22 -6.54
C ASN A 27 -5.47 5.91 -6.79
N ILE A 28 -4.88 4.96 -6.04
CA ILE A 28 -3.49 4.52 -6.26
C ILE A 28 -3.36 3.84 -7.62
N TYR A 29 -4.29 2.95 -7.98
CA TYR A 29 -4.31 2.27 -9.26
C TYR A 29 -4.45 3.25 -10.43
N GLN A 30 -5.35 4.23 -10.32
CA GLN A 30 -5.49 5.30 -11.31
C GLN A 30 -4.20 6.10 -11.47
N LYS A 31 -3.54 6.47 -10.36
CA LYS A 31 -2.26 7.20 -10.40
C LYS A 31 -1.11 6.40 -11.00
N ALA A 32 -1.11 5.08 -10.79
CA ALA A 32 -0.14 4.16 -11.38
C ALA A 32 -0.52 3.73 -12.81
N ASN A 33 -1.68 4.17 -13.33
CA ASN A 33 -2.25 3.76 -14.61
C ASN A 33 -2.35 2.22 -14.75
N VAL A 34 -2.77 1.55 -13.68
CA VAL A 34 -2.98 0.10 -13.62
C VAL A 34 -4.42 -0.23 -13.25
N HIS A 35 -4.89 -1.41 -13.66
CA HIS A 35 -6.28 -1.84 -13.42
C HIS A 35 -6.38 -3.13 -12.60
N THR A 36 -5.27 -3.83 -12.38
CA THR A 36 -5.24 -5.09 -11.64
C THR A 36 -4.18 -5.06 -10.55
N GLN A 37 -4.36 -5.90 -9.54
CA GLN A 37 -3.36 -6.08 -8.49
C GLN A 37 -2.02 -6.57 -9.05
N GLN A 38 -2.04 -7.46 -10.03
CA GLN A 38 -0.81 -7.98 -10.65
C GLN A 38 -0.04 -6.86 -11.37
N GLN A 39 -0.73 -6.02 -12.15
CA GLN A 39 -0.11 -4.87 -12.80
C GLN A 39 0.45 -3.87 -11.79
N PHE A 40 -0.26 -3.68 -10.67
CA PHE A 40 0.24 -2.84 -9.59
C PHE A 40 1.50 -3.41 -8.92
N GLU A 41 1.57 -4.73 -8.75
CA GLU A 41 2.77 -5.40 -8.22
C GLU A 41 3.97 -5.29 -9.17
N GLU A 42 3.75 -5.39 -10.47
CA GLU A 42 4.77 -5.14 -11.50
C GLU A 42 5.20 -3.67 -11.53
N TYR A 43 4.25 -2.74 -11.44
CA TYR A 43 4.53 -1.31 -11.34
C TYR A 43 5.40 -0.99 -10.12
N CYS A 44 5.09 -1.55 -8.95
CA CYS A 44 5.89 -1.34 -7.75
C CYS A 44 7.34 -1.83 -7.93
N LYS A 45 7.54 -3.01 -8.52
CA LYS A 45 8.87 -3.57 -8.86
C LYS A 45 9.64 -2.67 -9.80
N TYR A 46 8.99 -2.19 -10.86
CA TYR A 46 9.61 -1.29 -11.81
C TYR A 46 9.96 0.07 -11.18
N ALA A 47 9.09 0.59 -10.32
CA ALA A 47 9.26 1.87 -9.64
C ALA A 47 10.20 1.80 -8.41
N ASN A 48 10.81 0.65 -8.11
CA ASN A 48 11.61 0.39 -6.90
C ASN A 48 10.86 0.75 -5.59
N LEU A 49 9.53 0.66 -5.59
CA LEU A 49 8.70 0.94 -4.42
C LEU A 49 8.72 -0.19 -3.40
N ASP A 50 9.23 -1.36 -3.78
CA ASP A 50 9.45 -2.52 -2.89
C ASP A 50 10.41 -2.22 -1.75
N ASN A 51 11.38 -1.32 -1.97
CA ASN A 51 12.35 -0.89 -0.97
C ASN A 51 12.00 0.46 -0.32
N TYR A 52 10.85 1.04 -0.65
CA TYR A 52 10.44 2.34 -0.13
C TYR A 52 9.60 2.19 1.14
N ILE A 53 10.14 2.68 2.25
CA ILE A 53 9.42 2.81 3.51
C ILE A 53 9.04 4.29 3.69
N PRO A 54 7.75 4.65 3.65
CA PRO A 54 7.32 6.01 3.93
C PRO A 54 7.77 6.48 5.32
N ASP A 55 8.28 7.71 5.45
CA ASP A 55 8.78 8.28 6.71
C ASP A 55 7.77 8.22 7.87
N ARG A 56 6.47 8.37 7.55
CA ARG A 56 5.38 8.24 8.53
C ARG A 56 5.26 6.84 9.16
N LEU A 57 5.81 5.81 8.49
CA LEU A 57 5.91 4.45 9.02
C LEU A 57 7.21 4.27 9.80
N ILE A 58 8.21 5.13 9.60
CA ILE A 58 9.46 5.16 10.36
C ILE A 58 9.20 5.87 11.69
N THR A 59 8.65 5.15 12.65
CA THR A 59 8.58 5.64 14.04
C THR A 59 9.96 5.51 14.70
N LYS A 60 10.32 6.45 15.58
CA LYS A 60 11.54 6.36 16.40
C LYS A 60 11.48 5.08 17.23
N GLY A 61 12.18 4.03 16.80
CA GLY A 61 12.15 2.70 17.43
C GLY A 61 12.25 1.52 16.47
N ILE A 62 12.23 1.74 15.15
CA ILE A 62 12.49 0.66 14.19
C ILE A 62 13.97 0.26 14.25
N GLN A 63 14.22 -0.96 14.73
CA GLN A 63 15.52 -1.59 14.68
C GLN A 63 15.63 -2.30 13.33
N PHE A 64 16.41 -1.73 12.41
CA PHE A 64 16.80 -2.42 11.18
C PHE A 64 17.77 -3.55 11.60
N ILE A 65 17.37 -4.81 11.35
CA ILE A 65 18.17 -6.02 11.61
C ILE A 65 18.97 -6.36 10.36
#